data_AF-A0AAN1XU84-F1
#
_entry.id   AF-A0AAN1XU84-F1
#
_cell.length_a   1.000
_cell.length_b   1.000
_cell.length_c   1.000
_cell.angle_alpha   90.00
_cell.angle_beta   90.00
_cell.angle_gamma   90.00
#
_symmetry.space_group_name_H-M   'P 1'
#
loop_
_entity.id
_entity.type
_entity.pdbx_description
1 polymer ?
#
loop_
_entity_poly.entity_id
_entity_poly.type
_entity_poly.pdbx_seq_one_letter_code
_entity_poly.pdbx_strand_id
1 'polypeptide(L)'
;MNRWSSPVEPRPARERIFVQLAARANQRLLAALLAQRYDVVEGEIDAGVDLCVVDGLTLHRRWSALAALRAAQEPILLPILLISDRRDVGLVTRDAWRVIDDVLLRPVERVELTARVETMMRGRRLSLKLHEMSQRYEHERRIARTLQEAALPNALPRTPGLAFDAYYRPASDASRVGGDWYDALRLVDGRIVISIGDVCGSGIDAAVTMTNLRQVLRGVAHVHPDPAIMLDAADRTLQAEGNDRIATAFVAVFDPVTSLLTYGSAAHPRPFLRSADGTLTELAAEGLPLGVPGRLPRVTLTTPMLPDAMLVLYTDGLIEATRDVEPGEARLRDASRAGAIVESPHPARTLHDTVLSEPSHDDVAVFTLRRAGGDERAIRRWSFASGDADAARDVRREFSDALRDHGLPVDAIGSAELLFAELVGNVVRYAGGTTEVALDRNGPLPVLHVFDRGPGFRHLPKLPADVLSESGRGLYIVAALAEDFSVTRRPDGGSHARVVLGPGAGRGGAPTPGATFAGLDTIEAT
;
A
#
# COMPACT_ATOMS: atom_id res chain seq x y z
N MET A 1 42.41 -35.50 -7.02
CA MET A 1 42.26 -36.05 -5.65
C MET A 1 42.43 -34.91 -4.64
N ASN A 2 41.38 -34.13 -4.39
CA ASN A 2 41.35 -33.16 -3.30
C ASN A 2 40.23 -33.57 -2.35
N ARG A 3 40.61 -33.99 -1.14
CA ARG A 3 39.68 -34.32 -0.04
C ARG A 3 39.01 -33.02 0.40
N TRP A 4 37.72 -32.91 0.14
CA TRP A 4 36.86 -31.95 0.83
C TRP A 4 36.66 -32.48 2.25
N SER A 5 37.32 -31.84 3.21
CA SER A 5 37.03 -32.00 4.63
C SER A 5 35.60 -31.50 4.88
N SER A 6 34.67 -32.41 5.17
CA SER A 6 33.34 -32.03 5.64
C SER A 6 33.47 -31.11 6.87
N PRO A 7 32.70 -30.01 6.95
CA PRO A 7 32.64 -29.24 8.18
C PRO A 7 32.08 -30.13 9.28
N VAL A 8 32.85 -30.29 10.36
CA VAL A 8 32.42 -30.98 11.57
C VAL A 8 31.23 -30.20 12.12
N GLU A 9 30.01 -30.74 11.98
CA GLU A 9 28.85 -30.21 12.72
C GLU A 9 29.23 -30.11 14.21
N PRO A 10 29.01 -28.96 14.86
CA PRO A 10 29.25 -28.85 16.29
C PRO A 10 28.38 -29.89 17.01
N ARG A 11 29.01 -30.74 17.83
CA ARG A 11 28.26 -31.66 18.70
C ARG A 11 27.24 -30.84 19.48
N PRO A 12 25.94 -31.19 19.48
CA PRO A 12 24.97 -30.48 20.30
C PRO A 12 25.45 -30.49 21.75
N ALA A 13 25.40 -29.33 22.40
CA ALA A 13 25.69 -29.23 23.83
C ALA A 13 24.83 -30.29 24.56
N ARG A 14 25.46 -31.08 25.43
CA ARG A 14 24.72 -32.08 26.22
C ARG A 14 23.75 -31.33 27.12
N GLU A 15 22.49 -31.76 27.12
CA GLU A 15 21.44 -31.21 27.98
C GLU A 15 21.83 -31.37 29.45
N ARG A 16 21.52 -30.34 30.24
CA ARG A 16 22.08 -30.17 31.59
C ARG A 16 21.02 -30.51 32.64
N ILE A 17 21.34 -31.44 33.52
CA ILE A 17 20.48 -31.81 34.65
C ILE A 17 21.13 -31.32 35.94
N PHE A 18 20.43 -30.47 36.68
CA PHE A 18 20.82 -30.12 38.04
C PHE A 18 20.38 -31.24 38.99
N VAL A 19 21.33 -31.81 39.74
CA VAL A 19 21.03 -32.88 40.70
C VAL A 19 21.52 -32.47 42.09
N GLN A 20 20.59 -32.38 43.04
CA GLN A 20 20.95 -32.07 44.43
C GLN A 20 20.05 -32.83 45.42
N LEU A 21 20.67 -33.75 46.17
CA LEU A 21 20.02 -34.50 47.23
C LEU A 21 20.75 -34.24 48.57
N ALA A 22 20.05 -34.40 49.69
CA ALA A 22 20.66 -34.27 51.01
C ALA A 22 21.69 -35.39 51.30
N ALA A 23 21.39 -36.61 50.83
CA ALA A 23 22.26 -37.76 51.00
C ALA A 23 23.32 -37.82 49.89
N ARG A 24 24.57 -37.43 50.21
CA ARG A 24 25.70 -37.39 49.25
C ARG A 24 25.96 -38.71 48.53
N ALA A 25 25.79 -39.85 49.20
CA ALA A 25 25.96 -41.17 48.59
C ALA A 25 24.91 -41.40 47.48
N ASN A 26 23.65 -41.07 47.75
CA ASN A 26 22.56 -41.21 46.77
C ASN A 26 22.71 -40.22 45.61
N GLN A 27 23.13 -38.98 45.90
CA GLN A 27 23.43 -37.99 44.86
C GLN A 27 24.51 -38.51 43.91
N ARG A 28 25.63 -39.02 44.42
CA ARG A 28 26.71 -39.56 43.56
C ARG A 28 26.24 -40.71 42.67
N LEU A 29 25.45 -41.63 43.20
CA LEU A 29 24.90 -42.75 42.42
C LEU A 29 23.95 -42.25 41.32
N LEU A 30 23.06 -41.32 41.66
CA LEU A 30 22.12 -40.73 40.72
C LEU A 30 22.84 -39.91 39.63
N ALA A 31 23.79 -39.07 40.03
CA ALA A 31 24.60 -38.27 39.13
C ALA A 31 25.42 -39.15 38.17
N ALA A 32 26.08 -40.20 38.68
CA ALA A 32 26.82 -41.15 37.84
C ALA A 32 25.93 -41.89 36.84
N LEU A 33 24.68 -42.18 37.21
CA LEU A 33 23.70 -42.79 36.32
C LEU A 33 23.30 -41.83 35.18
N LEU A 34 22.93 -40.59 35.52
CA LEU A 34 22.46 -39.59 34.56
C LEU A 34 23.59 -39.06 33.67
N ALA A 35 24.82 -38.96 34.20
CA ALA A 35 26.01 -38.53 33.48
C ALA A 35 26.38 -39.44 32.29
N GLN A 36 25.79 -40.64 32.22
CA GLN A 36 25.91 -41.52 31.04
C GLN A 36 25.31 -40.88 29.78
N ARG A 37 24.28 -40.04 29.92
CA ARG A 37 23.51 -39.46 28.80
C ARG A 37 23.42 -37.93 28.83
N TYR A 38 23.53 -37.32 30.01
CA TYR A 38 23.33 -35.89 30.24
C TYR A 38 24.58 -35.25 30.84
N ASP A 39 24.68 -33.94 30.77
CA ASP A 39 25.64 -33.18 31.58
C ASP A 39 25.03 -32.93 32.96
N VAL A 40 25.71 -33.37 34.02
CA VAL A 40 25.15 -33.30 35.39
C VAL A 40 25.84 -32.18 36.16
N VAL A 41 25.05 -31.21 36.61
CA VAL A 41 25.51 -30.06 37.37
C VAL A 41 25.16 -30.26 38.84
N GLU A 42 26.15 -30.07 39.71
CA GLU A 42 26.01 -30.15 41.17
C GLU A 42 26.38 -28.81 41.81
N GLY A 43 25.78 -28.46 42.95
CA GLY A 43 26.15 -27.25 43.69
C GLY A 43 25.21 -26.07 43.43
N GLU A 44 25.67 -25.02 42.76
CA GLU A 44 24.84 -23.85 42.46
C GLU A 44 23.92 -24.11 41.26
N ILE A 45 22.69 -23.60 41.36
CA ILE A 45 21.69 -23.70 40.30
C ILE A 45 21.94 -22.54 39.33
N ASP A 46 22.07 -22.83 38.04
CA ASP A 46 22.28 -21.83 37.00
C ASP A 46 21.11 -21.78 35.99
N ALA A 47 21.11 -20.74 35.16
CA ALA A 47 20.06 -20.47 34.18
C ALA A 47 20.02 -21.46 33.00
N GLY A 48 21.10 -22.19 32.75
CA GLY A 48 21.25 -23.10 31.60
C GLY A 48 20.93 -24.55 31.92
N VAL A 49 20.12 -24.82 32.94
CA VAL A 49 19.66 -26.17 33.32
C VAL A 49 18.36 -26.51 32.59
N ASP A 50 18.25 -27.76 32.12
CA ASP A 50 17.11 -28.29 31.37
C ASP A 50 16.15 -29.15 32.21
N LEU A 51 16.61 -29.66 33.36
CA LEU A 51 15.82 -30.42 34.33
C LEU A 51 16.45 -30.30 35.72
N CYS A 52 15.63 -30.10 36.75
CA CYS A 52 16.08 -30.16 38.14
C CYS A 52 15.62 -31.46 38.80
N VAL A 53 16.53 -32.18 39.45
CA VAL A 53 16.22 -33.36 40.27
C VAL A 53 16.64 -33.10 41.71
N VAL A 54 15.66 -32.99 42.60
CA VAL A 54 15.86 -32.60 44.00
C VAL A 54 15.13 -33.54 44.95
N ASP A 55 15.55 -33.61 46.21
CA ASP A 55 14.76 -34.26 47.27
C ASP A 55 13.95 -33.26 48.10
N GLY A 56 13.07 -33.76 48.97
CA GLY A 56 12.18 -32.92 49.77
C GLY A 56 12.91 -31.89 50.64
N LEU A 57 14.05 -32.27 51.25
CA LEU A 57 14.84 -31.35 52.08
C LEU A 57 15.49 -30.25 51.22
N THR A 58 16.03 -30.61 50.06
CA THR A 58 16.62 -29.65 49.12
C THR A 58 15.56 -28.71 48.57
N LEU A 59 14.40 -29.23 48.18
CA LEU A 59 13.26 -28.44 47.74
C LEU A 59 12.85 -27.43 48.81
N HIS A 60 12.71 -27.85 50.08
CA HIS A 60 12.35 -26.93 51.16
C HIS A 60 13.39 -25.80 51.34
N ARG A 61 14.69 -26.13 51.26
CA ARG A 61 15.77 -25.14 51.43
C ARG A 61 15.95 -24.20 50.25
N ARG A 62 15.65 -24.65 49.03
CA ARG A 62 15.94 -23.92 47.79
C ARG A 62 14.69 -23.60 46.96
N TRP A 63 13.51 -23.74 47.55
CA TRP A 63 12.22 -23.48 46.89
C TRP A 63 12.20 -22.12 46.20
N SER A 64 12.60 -21.05 46.89
CA SER A 64 12.60 -19.70 46.34
C SER A 64 13.51 -19.57 45.12
N ALA A 65 14.69 -20.19 45.14
CA ALA A 65 15.63 -20.19 44.03
C ALA A 65 15.12 -21.01 42.83
N LEU A 66 14.51 -22.18 43.07
CA LEU A 66 13.92 -23.02 42.02
C LEU A 66 12.70 -22.35 41.38
N ALA A 67 11.84 -21.72 42.19
CA ALA A 67 10.69 -20.97 41.72
C ALA A 67 11.13 -19.75 40.90
N ALA A 68 12.14 -19.00 41.37
CA ALA A 68 12.71 -17.87 40.65
C ALA A 68 13.35 -18.31 39.31
N LEU A 69 14.08 -19.43 39.30
CA LEU A 69 14.66 -19.97 38.07
C LEU A 69 13.56 -20.39 37.09
N ARG A 70 12.53 -21.10 37.54
CA ARG A 70 11.40 -21.50 36.69
C ARG A 70 10.70 -20.27 36.10
N ALA A 71 10.41 -19.26 36.92
CA ALA A 71 9.80 -18.01 36.48
C ALA A 71 10.68 -17.25 35.48
N ALA A 72 12.01 -17.24 35.67
CA ALA A 72 12.95 -16.59 34.76
C ALA A 72 13.04 -17.27 33.38
N GLN A 73 12.63 -18.54 33.28
CA GLN A 73 12.60 -19.27 32.02
C GLN A 73 11.24 -19.26 31.34
N GLU A 74 10.18 -18.74 31.98
CA GLU A 74 8.86 -18.63 31.34
C GLU A 74 8.95 -17.78 30.06
N PRO A 75 8.33 -18.23 28.94
CA PRO A 75 7.33 -19.31 28.83
C PRO A 75 7.89 -20.72 28.58
N ILE A 76 9.21 -20.93 28.65
CA ILE A 76 9.85 -22.23 28.40
C ILE A 76 9.75 -23.10 29.68
N LEU A 77 9.21 -24.31 29.54
CA LEU A 77 9.04 -25.27 30.63
C LEU A 77 10.39 -25.66 31.23
N LEU A 78 10.63 -25.37 32.51
CA LEU A 78 11.70 -25.98 33.30
C LEU A 78 11.13 -27.09 34.20
N PRO A 79 11.30 -28.37 33.85
CA PRO A 79 10.80 -29.47 34.65
C PRO A 79 11.58 -29.63 35.96
N ILE A 80 10.87 -29.97 37.05
CA ILE A 80 11.44 -30.29 38.35
C ILE A 80 10.90 -31.64 38.84
N LEU A 81 11.81 -32.62 38.99
CA LEU A 81 11.54 -33.96 39.52
C LEU A 81 11.88 -34.02 41.00
N LEU A 82 10.88 -34.31 41.84
CA LEU A 82 11.07 -34.53 43.27
C LEU A 82 11.33 -36.01 43.57
N ILE A 83 12.43 -36.32 44.27
CA ILE A 83 12.70 -37.65 44.84
C ILE A 83 12.33 -37.65 46.33
N SER A 84 11.31 -38.41 46.71
CA SER A 84 10.78 -38.41 48.09
C SER A 84 10.49 -39.82 48.63
N ASP A 85 10.42 -39.97 49.96
CA ASP A 85 9.80 -41.15 50.58
C ASP A 85 8.27 -40.99 50.57
N ARG A 86 7.53 -42.11 50.54
CA ARG A 86 6.05 -42.11 50.57
C ARG A 86 5.49 -41.35 51.76
N ARG A 87 6.15 -41.42 52.93
CA ARG A 87 5.71 -40.76 54.16
C ARG A 87 5.89 -39.24 54.12
N ASP A 88 6.82 -38.76 53.31
CA ASP A 88 7.22 -37.35 53.27
C ASP A 88 6.49 -36.54 52.18
N VAL A 89 5.83 -37.21 51.23
CA VAL A 89 5.05 -36.57 50.16
C VAL A 89 4.01 -35.61 50.76
N GLY A 90 3.31 -36.02 51.81
CA GLY A 90 2.28 -35.20 52.48
C GLY A 90 2.81 -34.00 53.27
N LEU A 91 4.14 -33.89 53.45
CA LEU A 91 4.78 -32.83 54.23
C LEU A 91 5.24 -31.64 53.37
N VAL A 92 5.13 -31.74 52.04
CA VAL A 92 5.46 -30.67 51.10
C VAL A 92 4.36 -29.61 51.12
N THR A 93 4.74 -28.33 51.27
CA THR A 93 3.77 -27.21 51.34
C THR A 93 3.02 -27.06 50.03
N ARG A 94 1.80 -26.47 50.09
CA ARG A 94 1.01 -26.19 48.87
C ARG A 94 1.77 -25.37 47.84
N ASP A 95 2.59 -24.42 48.28
CA ASP A 95 3.42 -23.63 47.38
C ASP A 95 4.50 -24.51 46.76
N ALA A 96 5.24 -25.29 47.55
CA ALA A 96 6.27 -26.21 47.06
C ALA A 96 5.75 -27.20 46.00
N TRP A 97 4.51 -27.64 46.11
CA TRP A 97 3.84 -28.49 45.11
C TRP A 97 3.65 -27.83 43.74
N ARG A 98 3.56 -26.50 43.66
CA ARG A 98 3.27 -25.79 42.39
C ARG A 98 4.45 -25.77 41.41
N VAL A 99 5.68 -26.00 41.85
CA VAL A 99 6.85 -26.05 40.95
C VAL A 99 7.30 -27.46 40.61
N ILE A 100 6.71 -28.49 41.21
CA ILE A 100 7.06 -29.88 40.93
C ILE A 100 6.22 -30.36 39.76
N ASP A 101 6.86 -30.90 38.74
CA ASP A 101 6.16 -31.47 37.58
C ASP A 101 5.96 -32.97 37.71
N ASP A 102 6.85 -33.66 38.46
CA ASP A 102 6.71 -35.09 38.75
C ASP A 102 7.40 -35.52 40.05
N VAL A 103 7.00 -36.66 40.60
CA VAL A 103 7.53 -37.23 41.85
C VAL A 103 7.95 -38.68 41.64
N LEU A 104 9.17 -39.00 42.07
CA LEU A 104 9.72 -40.35 42.10
C LEU A 104 9.91 -40.82 43.56
N LEU A 105 9.33 -41.97 43.89
CA LEU A 105 9.37 -42.52 45.23
C LEU A 105 10.64 -43.35 45.47
N ARG A 106 11.15 -43.34 46.71
CA ARG A 106 12.24 -44.24 47.13
C ARG A 106 11.70 -45.63 47.49
N PRO A 107 12.47 -46.72 47.25
CA PRO A 107 13.77 -46.77 46.57
C PRO A 107 13.65 -46.49 45.06
N VAL A 108 14.63 -45.77 44.51
CA VAL A 108 14.60 -45.35 43.10
C VAL A 108 15.09 -46.49 42.20
N GLU A 109 14.22 -46.96 41.31
CA GLU A 109 14.59 -47.92 40.28
C GLU A 109 15.20 -47.24 39.04
N ARG A 110 16.27 -47.85 38.49
CA ARG A 110 16.98 -47.31 37.31
C ARG A 110 16.06 -47.10 36.11
N VAL A 111 15.18 -48.08 35.84
CA VAL A 111 14.29 -48.07 34.68
C VAL A 111 13.27 -46.94 34.81
N GLU A 112 12.63 -46.81 35.97
CA GLU A 112 11.63 -45.78 36.25
C GLU A 112 12.23 -44.37 36.17
N LEU A 113 13.36 -44.13 36.85
CA LEU A 113 14.07 -42.85 36.81
C LEU A 113 14.43 -42.44 35.38
N THR A 114 14.99 -43.38 34.61
CA THR A 114 15.40 -43.10 33.23
C THR A 114 14.18 -42.74 32.37
N ALA A 115 13.05 -43.42 32.57
CA ALA A 115 11.81 -43.14 31.85
C ALA A 115 11.20 -41.77 32.21
N ARG A 116 11.16 -41.41 33.50
CA ARG A 116 10.66 -40.10 33.96
C ARG A 116 11.54 -38.95 33.47
N VAL A 117 12.86 -39.06 33.64
CA VAL A 117 13.82 -38.07 33.15
C VAL A 117 13.69 -37.89 31.64
N GLU A 118 13.63 -38.98 30.87
CA GLU A 118 13.46 -38.89 29.41
C GLU A 118 12.14 -38.20 29.04
N THR A 119 11.05 -38.49 29.76
CA THR A 119 9.73 -37.89 29.51
C THR A 119 9.76 -36.38 29.77
N MET A 120 10.35 -35.95 30.89
CA MET A 120 10.48 -34.54 31.25
C MET A 120 11.42 -33.80 30.29
N MET A 121 12.53 -34.42 29.89
CA MET A 121 13.44 -33.86 28.88
C MET A 121 12.76 -33.73 27.51
N ARG A 122 11.90 -34.68 27.11
CA ARG A 122 11.07 -34.53 25.90
C ARG A 122 10.13 -33.33 26.00
N GLY A 123 9.49 -33.14 27.16
CA GLY A 123 8.65 -31.96 27.43
C GLY A 123 9.43 -30.66 27.29
N ARG A 124 10.63 -30.59 27.89
CA ARG A 124 11.57 -29.46 27.77
C ARG A 124 11.94 -29.17 26.32
N ARG A 125 12.38 -30.19 25.58
CA ARG A 125 12.76 -30.07 24.15
C ARG A 125 11.60 -29.53 23.31
N LEU A 126 10.37 -30.03 23.54
CA LEU A 126 9.19 -29.58 22.82
C LEU A 126 8.88 -28.11 23.14
N SER A 127 8.94 -27.73 24.42
CA SER A 127 8.71 -26.35 24.85
C SER A 127 9.73 -25.37 24.25
N LEU A 128 11.02 -25.74 24.22
CA LEU A 128 12.07 -24.97 23.56
C LEU A 128 11.77 -24.77 22.07
N LYS A 129 11.44 -25.85 21.35
CA LYS A 129 11.10 -25.79 19.92
C LYS A 129 9.87 -24.92 19.65
N LEU A 130 8.82 -25.07 20.46
CA LEU A 130 7.60 -24.26 20.33
C LEU A 130 7.89 -22.77 20.58
N HIS A 131 8.74 -22.46 21.55
CA HIS A 131 9.14 -21.08 21.83
C HIS A 131 9.97 -20.49 20.68
N GLU A 132 10.96 -21.21 20.18
CA GLU A 132 11.76 -20.80 19.01
C GLU A 132 10.89 -20.57 17.77
N MET A 133 9.95 -21.49 17.49
CA MET A 133 8.97 -21.32 16.43
C MET A 133 8.11 -20.08 16.66
N SER A 134 7.60 -19.86 17.87
CA SER A 134 6.79 -18.67 18.21
C SER A 134 7.58 -17.38 17.97
N GLN A 135 8.83 -17.30 18.44
CA GLN A 135 9.68 -16.14 18.22
C GLN A 135 9.94 -15.87 16.74
N ARG A 136 10.21 -16.93 15.97
CA ARG A 136 10.39 -16.82 14.52
C ARG A 136 9.13 -16.32 13.83
N TYR A 137 7.97 -16.89 14.16
CA TYR A 137 6.68 -16.45 13.63
C TYR A 137 6.39 -14.99 14.00
N GLU A 138 6.64 -14.58 15.24
CA GLU A 138 6.46 -13.18 15.68
C GLU A 138 7.39 -12.22 14.93
N HIS A 139 8.62 -12.63 14.66
CA HIS A 139 9.58 -11.85 13.90
C HIS A 139 9.15 -11.70 12.43
N GLU A 140 8.78 -12.81 11.78
CA GLU A 140 8.27 -12.82 10.41
C GLU A 140 7.01 -11.96 10.29
N ARG A 141 6.06 -12.08 11.24
CA ARG A 141 4.85 -11.23 11.33
C ARG A 141 5.18 -9.75 11.46
N ARG A 142 6.20 -9.40 12.25
CA ARG A 142 6.62 -8.00 12.43
C ARG A 142 7.16 -7.42 11.13
N ILE A 143 8.03 -8.16 10.43
CA ILE A 143 8.58 -7.74 9.13
C ILE A 143 7.46 -7.56 8.10
N ALA A 144 6.58 -8.56 7.99
CA ALA A 144 5.40 -8.54 7.16
C ALA A 144 4.57 -7.25 7.34
N ARG A 145 4.20 -6.94 8.58
CA ARG A 145 3.42 -5.73 8.89
C ARG A 145 4.17 -4.45 8.51
N THR A 146 5.47 -4.35 8.81
CA THR A 146 6.25 -3.16 8.47
C THR A 146 6.37 -2.96 6.95
N LEU A 147 6.54 -4.04 6.17
CA LEU A 147 6.53 -3.96 4.71
C LEU A 147 5.18 -3.50 4.17
N GLN A 148 4.08 -4.03 4.72
CA GLN A 148 2.72 -3.65 4.32
C GLN A 148 2.39 -2.19 4.64
N GLU A 149 2.73 -1.73 5.85
CA GLU A 149 2.58 -0.32 6.25
C GLU A 149 3.39 0.61 5.35
N ALA A 150 4.59 0.19 4.93
CA ALA A 150 5.42 0.95 4.00
C ALA A 150 4.91 0.92 2.55
N ALA A 151 4.16 -0.12 2.17
CA ALA A 151 3.66 -0.31 0.82
C ALA A 151 2.42 0.55 0.50
N LEU A 152 1.64 0.92 1.50
CA LEU A 152 0.48 1.82 1.37
C LEU A 152 0.89 3.31 1.46
N PRO A 153 0.08 4.25 0.94
CA PRO A 153 0.36 5.67 1.08
C PRO A 153 0.28 6.12 2.54
N ASN A 154 1.36 6.74 3.04
CA ASN A 154 1.38 7.38 4.37
C ASN A 154 0.35 8.51 4.51
N ALA A 155 0.04 9.19 3.40
CA ALA A 155 -0.94 10.26 3.34
C ALA A 155 -1.54 10.36 1.93
N LEU A 156 -2.83 10.66 1.88
CA LEU A 156 -3.54 11.03 0.66
C LEU A 156 -3.29 12.52 0.33
N PRO A 157 -3.38 12.92 -0.95
CA PRO A 157 -3.13 14.30 -1.35
C PRO A 157 -4.14 15.25 -0.70
N ARG A 158 -3.67 16.44 -0.34
CA ARG A 158 -4.53 17.55 0.09
C ARG A 158 -4.80 18.44 -1.11
N THR A 159 -6.01 18.36 -1.65
CA THR A 159 -6.43 19.17 -2.79
C THR A 159 -7.72 19.90 -2.41
N PRO A 160 -7.76 21.25 -2.42
CA PRO A 160 -8.99 21.97 -2.11
C PRO A 160 -10.16 21.54 -3.01
N GLY A 161 -11.36 21.52 -2.43
CA GLY A 161 -12.57 21.00 -3.10
C GLY A 161 -12.65 19.48 -3.21
N LEU A 162 -11.63 18.72 -2.79
CA LEU A 162 -11.62 17.26 -2.79
C LEU A 162 -11.38 16.71 -1.37
N ALA A 163 -12.21 15.76 -0.97
CA ALA A 163 -12.08 15.03 0.28
C ALA A 163 -11.76 13.56 -0.02
N PHE A 164 -10.58 13.14 0.42
CA PHE A 164 -10.08 11.78 0.28
C PHE A 164 -10.20 11.07 1.62
N ASP A 165 -10.68 9.83 1.61
CA ASP A 165 -10.65 8.94 2.78
C ASP A 165 -10.43 7.51 2.31
N ALA A 166 -9.61 6.78 3.05
CA ALA A 166 -9.29 5.39 2.74
C ALA A 166 -9.19 4.58 4.03
N TYR A 167 -9.61 3.33 3.93
CA TYR A 167 -9.57 2.38 5.03
C TYR A 167 -9.00 1.06 4.55
N TYR A 168 -8.05 0.53 5.32
CA TYR A 168 -7.42 -0.75 5.04
C TYR A 168 -7.49 -1.63 6.28
N ARG A 169 -7.97 -2.86 6.09
CA ARG A 169 -8.07 -3.89 7.12
C ARG A 169 -7.32 -5.13 6.60
N PRO A 170 -6.21 -5.51 7.24
CA PRO A 170 -5.57 -6.78 6.91
C PRO A 170 -6.48 -7.97 7.20
N ALA A 171 -6.29 -9.07 6.47
CA ALA A 171 -6.96 -10.35 6.72
C ALA A 171 -6.84 -10.79 8.20
N SER A 172 -7.86 -11.47 8.70
CA SER A 172 -7.94 -11.93 10.10
C SER A 172 -6.78 -12.85 10.54
N ASP A 173 -6.15 -13.56 9.59
CA ASP A 173 -4.90 -14.28 9.83
C ASP A 173 -3.70 -13.35 9.66
N ALA A 174 -3.31 -12.69 10.76
CA ALA A 174 -2.18 -11.75 10.76
C ALA A 174 -0.79 -12.41 10.52
N SER A 175 -0.72 -13.66 10.06
CA SER A 175 0.49 -14.25 9.46
C SER A 175 0.63 -13.95 7.97
N ARG A 176 -0.42 -13.43 7.33
CA ARG A 176 -0.47 -13.18 5.88
C ARG A 176 -0.32 -11.67 5.62
N VAL A 177 0.61 -11.31 4.74
CA VAL A 177 0.75 -9.93 4.24
C VAL A 177 -0.21 -9.76 3.08
N GLY A 178 -0.89 -8.63 3.03
CA GLY A 178 -1.93 -8.43 2.05
C GLY A 178 -1.48 -8.03 0.66
N GLY A 179 -2.26 -8.46 -0.34
CA GLY A 179 -2.11 -8.14 -1.76
C GLY A 179 -2.81 -6.83 -2.16
N ASP A 180 -3.79 -6.41 -1.37
CA ASP A 180 -4.57 -5.20 -1.59
C ASP A 180 -3.74 -3.90 -1.50
N TRP A 181 -4.01 -2.96 -2.40
CA TRP A 181 -3.52 -1.58 -2.29
C TRP A 181 -4.55 -0.54 -2.69
N TYR A 182 -4.30 0.67 -2.23
CA TYR A 182 -4.88 1.89 -2.80
C TYR A 182 -3.80 2.96 -2.88
N ASP A 183 -3.99 3.93 -3.77
CA ASP A 183 -3.12 5.09 -3.89
C ASP A 183 -3.87 6.28 -4.47
N ALA A 184 -3.41 7.48 -4.11
CA ALA A 184 -3.79 8.69 -4.79
C ALA A 184 -2.61 9.67 -4.83
N LEU A 185 -2.47 10.38 -5.95
CA LEU A 185 -1.45 11.42 -6.11
C LEU A 185 -1.97 12.56 -6.98
N ARG A 186 -1.54 13.78 -6.66
CA ARG A 186 -1.80 14.96 -7.48
C ARG A 186 -0.63 15.16 -8.44
N LEU A 187 -0.91 15.22 -9.73
CA LEU A 187 0.05 15.57 -10.76
C LEU A 187 0.38 17.07 -10.71
N VAL A 188 1.51 17.44 -11.31
CA VAL A 188 1.95 18.84 -11.38
C VAL A 188 0.92 19.73 -12.08
N ASP A 189 0.19 19.15 -13.03
CA ASP A 189 -0.83 19.81 -13.84
C ASP A 189 -2.24 19.84 -13.21
N GLY A 190 -2.34 19.41 -11.95
CA GLY A 190 -3.55 19.49 -11.13
C GLY A 190 -4.48 18.28 -11.21
N ARG A 191 -4.26 17.36 -12.16
CA ARG A 191 -5.04 16.11 -12.22
C ARG A 191 -4.72 15.21 -11.03
N ILE A 192 -5.70 14.40 -10.63
CA ILE A 192 -5.59 13.46 -9.51
C ILE A 192 -5.60 12.05 -10.08
N VAL A 193 -4.53 11.30 -9.86
CA VAL A 193 -4.49 9.87 -10.17
C VAL A 193 -4.89 9.08 -8.94
N ILE A 194 -5.70 8.05 -9.16
CA ILE A 194 -6.24 7.14 -8.16
C ILE A 194 -5.99 5.73 -8.68
N SER A 195 -5.52 4.83 -7.82
CA SER A 195 -5.45 3.41 -8.14
C SER A 195 -5.87 2.58 -6.95
N ILE A 196 -6.54 1.46 -7.20
CA ILE A 196 -6.84 0.42 -6.23
C ILE A 196 -6.64 -0.92 -6.92
N GLY A 197 -6.31 -1.95 -6.17
CA GLY A 197 -6.25 -3.29 -6.71
C GLY A 197 -5.88 -4.33 -5.68
N ASP A 198 -5.81 -5.57 -6.15
CA ASP A 198 -5.46 -6.73 -5.35
C ASP A 198 -4.51 -7.65 -6.14
N VAL A 199 -3.49 -8.16 -5.48
CA VAL A 199 -2.57 -9.16 -6.02
C VAL A 199 -2.97 -10.53 -5.50
N CYS A 200 -3.37 -11.42 -6.42
CA CYS A 200 -3.73 -12.78 -6.05
C CYS A 200 -2.60 -13.49 -5.29
N GLY A 201 -2.95 -13.98 -4.11
CA GLY A 201 -2.03 -14.64 -3.20
C GLY A 201 -1.89 -13.88 -1.89
N SER A 202 -0.88 -14.24 -1.12
CA SER A 202 -0.66 -13.63 0.20
C SER A 202 0.79 -13.77 0.59
N GLY A 203 1.24 -12.98 1.55
CA GLY A 203 2.60 -13.05 2.07
C GLY A 203 3.53 -12.02 1.44
N ILE A 204 4.81 -12.11 1.78
CA ILE A 204 5.81 -11.08 1.43
C ILE A 204 5.89 -10.85 -0.08
N ASP A 205 5.82 -11.90 -0.88
CA ASP A 205 5.88 -11.78 -2.34
C ASP A 205 4.70 -10.97 -2.91
N ALA A 206 3.49 -11.16 -2.38
CA ALA A 206 2.31 -10.40 -2.81
C ALA A 206 2.47 -8.92 -2.47
N ALA A 207 3.00 -8.60 -1.29
CA ALA A 207 3.28 -7.23 -0.89
C ALA A 207 4.38 -6.56 -1.74
N VAL A 208 5.39 -7.31 -2.16
CA VAL A 208 6.44 -6.83 -3.09
C VAL A 208 5.83 -6.55 -4.46
N THR A 209 5.07 -7.49 -5.03
CA THR A 209 4.39 -7.29 -6.31
C THR A 209 3.43 -6.12 -6.26
N MET A 210 2.62 -6.00 -5.20
CA MET A 210 1.71 -4.88 -4.97
C MET A 210 2.47 -3.55 -4.95
N THR A 211 3.60 -3.49 -4.23
CA THR A 211 4.45 -2.29 -4.19
C THR A 211 4.99 -1.94 -5.58
N ASN A 212 5.49 -2.93 -6.33
CA ASN A 212 6.01 -2.73 -7.68
C ASN A 212 4.94 -2.19 -8.63
N LEU A 213 3.75 -2.83 -8.67
CA LEU A 213 2.62 -2.38 -9.49
C LEU A 213 2.22 -0.95 -9.14
N ARG A 214 2.08 -0.63 -7.85
CA ARG A 214 1.80 0.72 -7.38
C ARG A 214 2.85 1.72 -7.88
N GLN A 215 4.14 1.42 -7.75
CA GLN A 215 5.20 2.34 -8.20
C GLN A 215 5.22 2.52 -9.73
N VAL A 216 4.95 1.46 -10.50
CA VAL A 216 4.83 1.56 -11.97
C VAL A 216 3.67 2.48 -12.35
N LEU A 217 2.50 2.29 -11.76
CA LEU A 217 1.33 3.13 -12.00
C LEU A 217 1.65 4.60 -11.68
N ARG A 218 2.27 4.86 -10.52
CA ARG A 218 2.72 6.22 -10.15
C ARG A 218 3.71 6.79 -11.18
N GLY A 219 4.71 6.02 -11.60
CA GLY A 219 5.73 6.48 -12.54
C GLY A 219 5.13 6.84 -13.91
N VAL A 220 4.30 5.96 -14.45
CA VAL A 220 3.65 6.17 -15.76
C VAL A 220 2.69 7.34 -15.72
N ALA A 221 1.96 7.54 -14.62
CA ALA A 221 1.05 8.67 -14.45
C ALA A 221 1.71 10.05 -14.64
N HIS A 222 3.01 10.20 -14.33
CA HIS A 222 3.71 11.47 -14.52
C HIS A 222 4.03 11.78 -15.98
N VAL A 223 4.06 10.76 -16.84
CA VAL A 223 4.45 10.90 -18.26
C VAL A 223 3.22 10.79 -19.17
N HIS A 224 2.38 9.79 -18.92
CA HIS A 224 1.17 9.53 -19.68
C HIS A 224 0.03 9.09 -18.76
N PRO A 225 -0.71 10.05 -18.17
CA PRO A 225 -1.86 9.78 -17.31
C PRO A 225 -3.09 9.37 -18.12
N ASP A 226 -2.96 8.27 -18.85
CA ASP A 226 -4.05 7.53 -19.48
C ASP A 226 -4.20 6.17 -18.77
N PRO A 227 -5.37 5.85 -18.20
CA PRO A 227 -5.56 4.62 -17.44
C PRO A 227 -5.24 3.34 -18.20
N ALA A 228 -5.56 3.25 -19.50
CA ALA A 228 -5.26 2.07 -20.30
C ALA A 228 -3.74 1.88 -20.45
N ILE A 229 -3.00 2.94 -20.75
CA ILE A 229 -1.53 2.90 -20.86
C ILE A 229 -0.88 2.57 -19.51
N MET A 230 -1.40 3.12 -18.42
CA MET A 230 -0.92 2.81 -17.07
C MET A 230 -1.11 1.33 -16.74
N LEU A 231 -2.29 0.77 -17.02
CA LEU A 231 -2.59 -0.65 -16.83
C LEU A 231 -1.73 -1.54 -17.73
N ASP A 232 -1.50 -1.16 -18.99
CA ASP A 232 -0.61 -1.89 -19.91
C ASP A 232 0.83 -1.94 -19.40
N ALA A 233 1.33 -0.84 -18.84
CA ALA A 233 2.68 -0.80 -18.27
C ALA A 233 2.79 -1.68 -17.01
N ALA A 234 1.76 -1.68 -16.16
CA ALA A 234 1.67 -2.56 -15.01
C ALA A 234 1.62 -4.04 -15.43
N ASP A 235 0.80 -4.38 -16.44
CA ASP A 235 0.68 -5.73 -16.99
C ASP A 235 2.01 -6.25 -17.55
N ARG A 236 2.70 -5.43 -18.35
CA ARG A 236 4.02 -5.78 -18.90
C ARG A 236 5.07 -5.99 -17.82
N THR A 237 5.03 -5.19 -16.75
CA THR A 237 5.96 -5.35 -15.62
C THR A 237 5.72 -6.69 -14.94
N LEU A 238 4.47 -7.04 -14.67
CA LEU A 238 4.11 -8.30 -14.03
C LEU A 238 4.52 -9.52 -14.87
N GLN A 239 4.30 -9.45 -16.18
CA GLN A 239 4.72 -10.50 -17.11
C GLN A 239 6.25 -10.64 -17.18
N ALA A 240 7.00 -9.54 -17.09
CA ALA A 240 8.46 -9.56 -17.13
C ALA A 240 9.09 -10.16 -15.87
N GLU A 241 8.43 -10.09 -14.71
CA GLU A 241 8.88 -10.70 -13.47
C GLU A 241 8.82 -12.24 -13.52
N GLY A 242 8.02 -12.84 -14.42
CA GLY A 242 7.97 -14.29 -14.65
C GLY A 242 7.37 -15.10 -13.50
N ASN A 243 6.67 -14.46 -12.56
CA ASN A 243 6.20 -15.07 -11.32
C ASN A 243 4.78 -15.72 -11.41
N ASP A 244 4.21 -15.88 -12.61
CA ASP A 244 2.82 -16.34 -12.85
C ASP A 244 1.77 -15.64 -11.96
N ARG A 245 2.07 -14.42 -11.50
CA ARG A 245 1.20 -13.65 -10.61
C ARG A 245 0.11 -12.98 -11.42
N ILE A 246 -1.05 -12.90 -10.79
CA ILE A 246 -2.23 -12.24 -11.33
C ILE A 246 -2.62 -11.13 -10.35
N ALA A 247 -3.06 -10.00 -10.87
CA ALA A 247 -3.58 -8.91 -10.05
C ALA A 247 -4.81 -8.28 -10.71
N THR A 248 -5.79 -7.88 -9.90
CA THR A 248 -6.85 -6.98 -10.34
C THR A 248 -6.45 -5.54 -10.07
N ALA A 249 -6.88 -4.62 -10.92
CA ALA A 249 -6.60 -3.20 -10.73
C ALA A 249 -7.67 -2.31 -11.33
N PHE A 250 -7.96 -1.20 -10.67
CA PHE A 250 -8.71 -0.08 -11.22
C PHE A 250 -7.87 1.19 -11.11
N VAL A 251 -7.80 1.94 -12.20
CA VAL A 251 -7.04 3.18 -12.29
C VAL A 251 -7.95 4.28 -12.81
N ALA A 252 -7.91 5.43 -12.15
CA ALA A 252 -8.63 6.62 -12.59
C ALA A 252 -7.77 7.87 -12.52
N VAL A 253 -8.04 8.79 -13.44
CA VAL A 253 -7.49 10.14 -13.51
C VAL A 253 -8.66 11.11 -13.48
N PHE A 254 -8.78 11.84 -12.38
CA PHE A 254 -9.78 12.88 -12.20
C PHE A 254 -9.19 14.24 -12.53
N ASP A 255 -9.86 15.00 -13.40
CA ASP A 255 -9.53 16.39 -13.71
C ASP A 255 -10.53 17.33 -13.00
N PRO A 256 -10.11 18.07 -11.95
CA PRO A 256 -10.98 19.00 -11.23
C PRO A 256 -11.49 20.16 -12.08
N VAL A 257 -10.79 20.53 -13.15
CA VAL A 257 -11.12 21.67 -14.00
C VAL A 257 -12.23 21.31 -14.98
N THR A 258 -12.16 20.14 -15.60
CA THR A 258 -13.18 19.63 -16.53
C THR A 258 -14.28 18.82 -15.84
N SER A 259 -14.09 18.45 -14.56
CA SER A 259 -14.97 17.55 -13.81
C SER A 259 -15.11 16.16 -14.45
N LEU A 260 -14.11 15.72 -15.20
CA LEU A 260 -14.13 14.42 -15.86
C LEU A 260 -13.29 13.42 -15.07
N LEU A 261 -13.87 12.23 -14.85
CA LEU A 261 -13.20 11.05 -14.33
C LEU A 261 -12.93 10.11 -15.50
N THR A 262 -11.67 9.97 -15.87
CA THR A 262 -11.21 9.05 -16.91
C THR A 262 -10.63 7.81 -16.25
N TYR A 263 -11.07 6.61 -16.60
CA TYR A 263 -10.70 5.40 -15.87
C TYR A 263 -10.56 4.16 -16.76
N GLY A 264 -9.92 3.13 -16.21
CA GLY A 264 -9.75 1.81 -16.82
C GLY A 264 -9.69 0.73 -15.72
N SER A 265 -10.03 -0.50 -16.10
CA SER A 265 -10.02 -1.66 -15.19
C SER A 265 -9.25 -2.84 -15.77
N ALA A 266 -8.78 -3.69 -14.85
CA ALA A 266 -8.19 -4.99 -15.09
C ALA A 266 -8.89 -6.00 -14.17
N ALA A 267 -10.13 -6.35 -14.52
CA ALA A 267 -10.98 -7.30 -13.80
C ALA A 267 -11.21 -6.97 -12.30
N HIS A 268 -11.10 -5.71 -11.91
CA HIS A 268 -11.36 -5.29 -10.53
C HIS A 268 -12.87 -5.18 -10.26
N PRO A 269 -13.34 -5.36 -9.00
CA PRO A 269 -14.73 -5.13 -8.63
C PRO A 269 -15.25 -3.77 -9.09
N ARG A 270 -16.53 -3.70 -9.47
CA ARG A 270 -17.13 -2.53 -10.12
C ARG A 270 -17.24 -1.35 -9.13
N PRO A 271 -16.51 -0.25 -9.36
CA PRO A 271 -16.68 0.96 -8.57
C PRO A 271 -18.01 1.64 -8.89
N PHE A 272 -18.41 2.59 -8.07
CA PHE A 272 -19.58 3.41 -8.36
C PHE A 272 -19.39 4.87 -7.96
N LEU A 273 -20.07 5.74 -8.71
CA LEU A 273 -20.28 7.13 -8.36
C LEU A 273 -21.61 7.26 -7.62
N ARG A 274 -21.57 7.81 -6.42
CA ARG A 274 -22.75 8.28 -5.69
C ARG A 274 -22.98 9.75 -6.02
N SER A 275 -24.11 10.07 -6.62
CA SER A 275 -24.57 11.44 -6.85
C SER A 275 -24.99 12.12 -5.55
N ALA A 276 -25.18 13.45 -5.58
CA ALA A 276 -25.61 14.23 -4.42
C ALA A 276 -26.94 13.73 -3.82
N ASP A 277 -27.87 13.31 -4.69
CA ASP A 277 -29.18 12.74 -4.34
C ASP A 277 -29.14 11.30 -3.81
N GLY A 278 -27.95 10.68 -3.77
CA GLY A 278 -27.76 9.28 -3.36
C GLY A 278 -27.93 8.26 -4.47
N THR A 279 -28.20 8.67 -5.71
CA THR A 279 -28.23 7.78 -6.86
C THR A 279 -26.85 7.17 -7.10
N LEU A 280 -26.78 5.85 -7.27
CA LEU A 280 -25.53 5.14 -7.59
C LEU A 280 -25.45 4.87 -9.08
N THR A 281 -24.32 5.23 -9.69
CA THR A 281 -23.97 4.88 -11.07
C THR A 281 -22.73 3.99 -11.04
N GLU A 282 -22.90 2.73 -11.44
CA GLU A 282 -21.76 1.82 -11.61
C GLU A 282 -20.85 2.28 -12.73
N LEU A 283 -19.55 2.13 -12.51
CA LEU A 283 -18.52 2.31 -13.52
C LEU A 283 -18.20 0.95 -14.13
N ALA A 284 -18.09 0.90 -15.46
CA ALA A 284 -17.78 -0.33 -16.15
C ALA A 284 -16.36 -0.80 -15.78
N ALA A 285 -16.25 -2.01 -15.25
CA ALA A 285 -14.97 -2.62 -14.91
C ALA A 285 -14.79 -3.88 -15.76
N GLU A 286 -14.29 -3.69 -16.97
CA GLU A 286 -14.07 -4.76 -17.94
C GLU A 286 -12.56 -4.93 -18.23
N GLY A 287 -12.20 -6.08 -18.78
CA GLY A 287 -10.81 -6.43 -19.12
C GLY A 287 -10.30 -7.63 -18.35
N LEU A 288 -9.17 -8.19 -18.80
CA LEU A 288 -8.53 -9.32 -18.12
C LEU A 288 -7.76 -8.84 -16.89
N PRO A 289 -7.58 -9.67 -15.85
CA PRO A 289 -6.62 -9.38 -14.80
C PRO A 289 -5.22 -9.09 -15.38
N LEU A 290 -4.41 -8.33 -14.66
CA LEU A 290 -2.98 -8.15 -14.99
C LEU A 290 -2.27 -9.49 -14.86
N GLY A 291 -1.27 -9.74 -15.69
CA GLY A 291 -0.46 -10.97 -15.70
C GLY A 291 -1.09 -12.13 -16.46
N VAL A 292 -2.38 -12.04 -16.84
CA VAL A 292 -3.05 -13.05 -17.66
C VAL A 292 -2.71 -12.84 -19.13
N PRO A 293 -2.12 -13.84 -19.83
CA PRO A 293 -1.82 -13.74 -21.25
C PRO A 293 -3.09 -13.49 -22.06
N GLY A 294 -3.11 -12.39 -22.82
CA GLY A 294 -4.25 -12.02 -23.65
C GLY A 294 -3.95 -10.86 -24.59
N ARG A 295 -4.75 -10.72 -25.64
CA ARG A 295 -4.63 -9.65 -26.64
C ARG A 295 -5.77 -8.63 -26.59
N LEU A 296 -6.59 -8.64 -25.53
CA LEU A 296 -7.64 -7.66 -25.39
C LEU A 296 -7.01 -6.30 -25.05
N PRO A 297 -7.21 -5.26 -25.89
CA PRO A 297 -6.67 -3.95 -25.60
C PRO A 297 -7.35 -3.40 -24.34
N ARG A 298 -6.56 -2.73 -23.49
CA ARG A 298 -7.11 -1.95 -22.38
C ARG A 298 -7.92 -0.78 -22.93
N VAL A 299 -9.06 -0.50 -22.29
CA VAL A 299 -9.98 0.55 -22.72
C VAL A 299 -10.01 1.65 -21.66
N THR A 300 -9.91 2.89 -22.13
CA THR A 300 -10.12 4.09 -21.32
C THR A 300 -11.56 4.56 -21.50
N LEU A 301 -12.29 4.70 -20.39
CA LEU A 301 -13.65 5.25 -20.33
C LEU A 301 -13.62 6.61 -19.63
N THR A 302 -14.63 7.46 -19.88
CA THR A 302 -14.73 8.78 -19.25
C THR A 302 -16.17 9.05 -18.83
N THR A 303 -16.35 9.57 -17.63
CA THR A 303 -17.64 9.94 -17.05
C THR A 303 -17.52 11.25 -16.27
N PRO A 304 -18.56 12.11 -16.23
CA PRO A 304 -18.52 13.30 -15.37
C PRO A 304 -18.63 12.92 -13.89
N MET A 305 -17.84 13.59 -13.05
CA MET A 305 -17.96 13.58 -11.59
C MET A 305 -18.38 14.96 -11.11
N LEU A 306 -19.69 15.12 -10.96
CA LEU A 306 -20.35 16.39 -10.61
C LEU A 306 -20.02 16.82 -9.16
N PRO A 307 -20.27 18.10 -8.81
CA PRO A 307 -20.15 18.54 -7.42
C PRO A 307 -20.99 17.66 -6.49
N ASP A 308 -20.49 17.45 -5.28
CA ASP A 308 -21.06 16.58 -4.23
C ASP A 308 -21.19 15.10 -4.59
N ALA A 309 -20.67 14.69 -5.76
CA ALA A 309 -20.50 13.29 -6.07
C ALA A 309 -19.34 12.67 -5.27
N MET A 310 -19.50 11.38 -4.96
CA MET A 310 -18.50 10.56 -4.28
C MET A 310 -18.19 9.33 -5.12
N LEU A 311 -16.92 9.17 -5.49
CA LEU A 311 -16.37 7.93 -6.02
C LEU A 311 -16.11 6.97 -4.86
N VAL A 312 -16.60 5.73 -4.98
CA VAL A 312 -16.35 4.65 -4.03
C VAL A 312 -15.67 3.50 -4.76
N LEU A 313 -14.54 3.08 -4.19
CA LEU A 313 -13.66 2.03 -4.68
C LEU A 313 -13.44 1.02 -3.54
N TYR A 314 -13.40 -0.26 -3.86
CA TYR A 314 -13.27 -1.33 -2.87
C TYR A 314 -12.68 -2.58 -3.49
N THR A 315 -11.98 -3.38 -2.68
CA THR A 315 -11.53 -4.73 -3.04
C THR A 315 -12.61 -5.77 -2.71
N ASP A 316 -12.48 -6.95 -3.29
CA ASP A 316 -13.44 -8.06 -3.16
C ASP A 316 -13.58 -8.56 -1.72
N GLY A 317 -12.54 -8.48 -0.89
CA GLY A 317 -12.59 -8.82 0.52
C GLY A 317 -13.67 -8.06 1.32
N LEU A 318 -14.16 -6.92 0.81
CA LEU A 318 -15.31 -6.20 1.40
C LEU A 318 -16.65 -6.92 1.16
N ILE A 319 -16.83 -7.51 -0.02
CA ILE A 319 -18.10 -8.11 -0.47
C ILE A 319 -18.11 -9.64 -0.32
N GLU A 320 -16.94 -10.28 -0.29
CA GLU A 320 -16.79 -11.74 -0.23
C GLU A 320 -16.69 -12.32 1.18
N ALA A 321 -16.81 -11.51 2.24
CA ALA A 321 -16.61 -11.98 3.62
C ALA A 321 -17.52 -13.15 4.02
N THR A 322 -18.74 -13.24 3.47
CA THR A 322 -19.67 -14.35 3.69
C THR A 322 -19.54 -15.49 2.67
N ARG A 323 -18.53 -15.43 1.79
CA ARG A 323 -18.36 -16.27 0.58
C ARG A 323 -19.52 -16.23 -0.40
N ASP A 324 -20.36 -15.21 -0.27
CA ASP A 324 -21.46 -14.90 -1.15
C ASP A 324 -21.39 -13.42 -1.51
N VAL A 325 -21.08 -13.16 -2.77
CA VAL A 325 -20.82 -11.83 -3.33
C VAL A 325 -22.10 -10.99 -3.36
N GLU A 326 -23.23 -11.61 -3.70
CA GLU A 326 -24.47 -10.87 -3.99
C GLU A 326 -25.05 -10.16 -2.74
N PRO A 327 -25.12 -10.80 -1.55
CA PRO A 327 -25.48 -10.12 -0.30
C PRO A 327 -24.44 -9.07 0.15
N GLY A 328 -23.16 -9.28 -0.16
CA GLY A 328 -22.10 -8.31 0.11
C GLY A 328 -22.28 -7.03 -0.70
N GLU A 329 -22.48 -7.17 -2.01
CA GLU A 329 -22.77 -6.05 -2.91
C GLU A 329 -24.06 -5.31 -2.54
N ALA A 330 -25.13 -6.03 -2.19
CA ALA A 330 -26.39 -5.43 -1.77
C ALA A 330 -26.20 -4.53 -0.54
N ARG A 331 -25.51 -5.04 0.50
CA ARG A 331 -25.17 -4.28 1.71
C ARG A 331 -24.32 -3.05 1.38
N LEU A 332 -23.32 -3.20 0.51
CA LEU A 332 -22.47 -2.09 0.09
C LEU A 332 -23.26 -0.99 -0.62
N ARG A 333 -24.18 -1.36 -1.52
CA ARG A 333 -25.05 -0.40 -2.23
C ARG A 333 -25.98 0.32 -1.27
N ASP A 334 -26.58 -0.39 -0.31
CA ASP A 334 -27.48 0.21 0.66
C ASP A 334 -26.74 1.15 1.62
N ALA A 335 -25.57 0.75 2.11
CA ALA A 335 -24.68 1.59 2.91
C ALA A 335 -24.23 2.85 2.14
N SER A 336 -23.97 2.72 0.84
CA SER A 336 -23.55 3.84 -0.01
C SER A 336 -24.68 4.80 -0.34
N ARG A 337 -25.93 4.34 -0.42
CA ARG A 337 -27.10 5.20 -0.61
C ARG A 337 -27.41 6.02 0.65
N ALA A 338 -27.20 5.42 1.82
CA ALA A 338 -27.48 6.07 3.10
C ALA A 338 -26.75 7.42 3.24
N GLY A 339 -27.44 8.43 3.78
CA GLY A 339 -26.85 9.77 3.98
C GLY A 339 -25.67 9.78 4.96
N ALA A 340 -25.63 8.81 5.88
CA ALA A 340 -24.60 8.69 6.90
C ALA A 340 -23.17 8.62 6.35
N ILE A 341 -22.98 8.08 5.13
CA ILE A 341 -21.65 8.04 4.52
C ILE A 341 -21.12 9.44 4.19
N VAL A 342 -21.97 10.35 3.73
CA VAL A 342 -21.57 11.71 3.33
C VAL A 342 -21.30 12.59 4.56
N GLU A 343 -22.05 12.35 5.63
CA GLU A 343 -21.90 13.05 6.92
C GLU A 343 -20.70 12.53 7.74
N SER A 344 -20.23 11.32 7.44
CA SER A 344 -19.12 10.71 8.16
C SER A 344 -17.80 11.45 7.88
N PRO A 345 -16.97 11.70 8.90
CA PRO A 345 -15.59 12.14 8.70
C PRO A 345 -14.70 11.04 8.10
N HIS A 346 -15.14 9.78 8.16
CA HIS A 346 -14.39 8.59 7.70
C HIS A 346 -15.30 7.66 6.88
N PRO A 347 -15.78 8.12 5.70
CA PRO A 347 -16.71 7.35 4.86
C PRO A 347 -16.20 5.95 4.48
N ALA A 348 -14.91 5.76 4.23
CA ALA A 348 -14.36 4.44 3.88
C ALA A 348 -14.45 3.46 5.04
N ARG A 349 -14.16 3.90 6.27
CA ARG A 349 -14.36 3.10 7.49
C ARG A 349 -15.83 2.84 7.75
N THR A 350 -16.69 3.84 7.58
CA THR A 350 -18.14 3.68 7.74
C THR A 350 -18.71 2.63 6.79
N LEU A 351 -18.27 2.61 5.53
CA LEU A 351 -18.63 1.57 4.57
C LEU A 351 -18.18 0.19 5.06
N HIS A 352 -16.90 0.06 5.41
CA HIS A 352 -16.35 -1.18 5.94
C HIS A 352 -17.19 -1.72 7.11
N ASP A 353 -17.41 -0.89 8.14
CA ASP A 353 -18.08 -1.31 9.38
C ASP A 353 -19.58 -1.58 9.18
N THR A 354 -20.20 -0.99 8.16
CA THR A 354 -21.62 -1.23 7.82
C THR A 354 -21.79 -2.50 7.00
N VAL A 355 -20.87 -2.79 6.08
CA VAL A 355 -20.94 -3.96 5.21
C VAL A 355 -20.52 -5.22 5.95
N LEU A 356 -19.44 -5.16 6.74
CA LEU A 356 -18.88 -6.33 7.41
C LEU A 356 -19.40 -6.49 8.84
N SER A 357 -20.19 -7.53 9.06
CA SER A 357 -20.63 -7.98 10.38
C SER A 357 -19.65 -8.94 11.06
N GLU A 358 -18.78 -9.59 10.28
CA GLU A 358 -17.74 -10.54 10.72
C GLU A 358 -16.40 -10.18 10.07
N PRO A 359 -15.25 -10.54 10.67
CA PRO A 359 -13.93 -10.30 10.08
C PRO A 359 -13.79 -11.02 8.73
N SER A 360 -13.25 -10.32 7.72
CA SER A 360 -12.93 -10.95 6.44
C SER A 360 -11.74 -11.91 6.57
N HIS A 361 -11.77 -12.95 5.73
CA HIS A 361 -10.64 -13.86 5.54
C HIS A 361 -9.60 -13.32 4.57
N ASP A 362 -9.97 -12.28 3.82
CA ASP A 362 -9.09 -11.56 2.91
C ASP A 362 -8.82 -10.14 3.40
N ASP A 363 -7.86 -9.47 2.79
CA ASP A 363 -7.64 -8.06 3.02
C ASP A 363 -8.82 -7.23 2.48
N VAL A 364 -9.00 -6.06 3.08
CA VAL A 364 -10.07 -5.14 2.68
C VAL A 364 -9.49 -3.75 2.53
N ALA A 365 -9.50 -3.24 1.30
CA ALA A 365 -9.24 -1.84 0.99
C ALA A 365 -10.55 -1.18 0.56
N VAL A 366 -10.86 -0.03 1.16
CA VAL A 366 -11.94 0.86 0.76
C VAL A 366 -11.36 2.24 0.54
N PHE A 367 -11.66 2.86 -0.59
CA PHE A 367 -11.22 4.20 -0.91
C PHE A 367 -12.40 5.04 -1.38
N THR A 368 -12.46 6.29 -0.91
CA THR A 368 -13.48 7.24 -1.31
C THR A 368 -12.86 8.58 -1.70
N LEU A 369 -13.39 9.17 -2.78
CA LEU A 369 -13.08 10.53 -3.20
C LEU A 369 -14.39 11.29 -3.37
N ARG A 370 -14.64 12.26 -2.49
CA ARG A 370 -15.76 13.18 -2.61
C ARG A 370 -15.30 14.51 -3.19
N ARG A 371 -16.05 15.02 -4.17
CA ARG A 371 -15.90 16.40 -4.62
C ARG A 371 -16.82 17.28 -3.79
N ALA A 372 -16.28 18.07 -2.87
CA ALA A 372 -17.08 19.01 -2.11
C ALA A 372 -17.57 20.14 -3.05
N GLY A 373 -18.88 20.35 -3.12
CA GLY A 373 -19.43 21.56 -3.74
C GLY A 373 -19.05 22.76 -2.90
N GLY A 374 -18.21 23.67 -3.40
CA GLY A 374 -18.01 24.96 -2.74
C GLY A 374 -16.68 25.67 -2.92
N ASP A 375 -15.62 25.03 -3.38
CA ASP A 375 -14.31 25.70 -3.53
C ASP A 375 -13.93 26.01 -4.99
N GLU A 376 -14.90 26.51 -5.76
CA GLU A 376 -14.63 27.14 -7.07
C GLU A 376 -13.71 28.37 -6.94
N ARG A 377 -13.46 28.88 -5.73
CA ARG A 377 -12.60 30.06 -5.50
C ARG A 377 -11.15 29.83 -5.92
N ALA A 378 -10.69 28.58 -5.95
CA ALA A 378 -9.32 28.27 -6.35
C ALA A 378 -9.15 28.19 -7.88
N ILE A 379 -10.19 27.80 -8.62
CA ILE A 379 -10.19 27.75 -10.09
C ILE A 379 -10.93 28.99 -10.63
N ARG A 380 -10.18 30.01 -11.07
CA ARG A 380 -10.80 31.16 -11.74
C ARG A 380 -11.13 30.81 -13.18
N ARG A 381 -12.31 31.19 -13.67
CA ARG A 381 -12.76 30.95 -15.04
C ARG A 381 -13.18 32.25 -15.71
N TRP A 382 -12.84 32.37 -16.99
CA TRP A 382 -13.23 33.47 -17.86
C TRP A 382 -13.75 32.92 -19.18
N SER A 383 -14.67 33.65 -19.80
CA SER A 383 -15.18 33.31 -21.13
C SER A 383 -15.42 34.59 -21.91
N PHE A 384 -15.00 34.60 -23.17
CA PHE A 384 -15.15 35.75 -24.07
C PHE A 384 -15.21 35.31 -25.53
N ALA A 385 -15.74 36.16 -26.40
CA ALA A 385 -15.74 35.91 -27.84
C ALA A 385 -14.29 36.00 -28.37
N SER A 386 -13.84 35.01 -29.14
CA SER A 386 -12.45 34.92 -29.60
C SER A 386 -12.02 36.14 -30.44
N GLY A 387 -12.95 36.85 -31.08
CA GLY A 387 -12.66 38.08 -31.84
C GLY A 387 -12.61 39.37 -31.01
N ASP A 388 -12.95 39.32 -29.73
CA ASP A 388 -13.00 40.50 -28.85
C ASP A 388 -11.64 40.74 -28.19
N ALA A 389 -10.84 41.60 -28.82
CA ALA A 389 -9.50 41.93 -28.35
C ALA A 389 -9.47 42.72 -27.02
N ASP A 390 -10.53 43.48 -26.72
CA ASP A 390 -10.60 44.26 -25.48
C ASP A 390 -10.94 43.34 -24.31
N ALA A 391 -11.91 42.43 -24.49
CA ALA A 391 -12.21 41.38 -23.50
C ALA A 391 -10.99 40.48 -23.23
N ALA A 392 -10.26 40.07 -24.27
CA ALA A 392 -9.03 39.29 -24.11
C ALA A 392 -7.96 40.05 -23.30
N ARG A 393 -7.85 41.37 -23.48
CA ARG A 393 -6.92 42.24 -22.72
C ARG A 393 -7.33 42.32 -21.25
N ASP A 394 -8.62 42.45 -20.97
CA ASP A 394 -9.16 42.49 -19.61
C ASP A 394 -8.93 41.16 -18.88
N VAL A 395 -9.22 40.03 -19.54
CA VAL A 395 -8.97 38.68 -18.97
C VAL A 395 -7.48 38.47 -18.71
N ARG A 396 -6.59 38.92 -19.61
CA ARG A 396 -5.14 38.84 -19.38
C ARG A 396 -4.72 39.62 -18.13
N ARG A 397 -5.28 40.82 -17.92
CA ARG A 397 -4.99 41.62 -16.71
C ARG A 397 -5.42 40.87 -15.45
N GLU A 398 -6.65 40.34 -15.43
CA GLU A 398 -7.17 39.58 -14.29
C GLU A 398 -6.40 38.28 -14.03
N PHE A 399 -5.96 37.60 -15.09
CA PHE A 399 -5.09 36.43 -15.01
C PHE A 399 -3.77 36.79 -14.31
N SER A 400 -3.11 37.87 -14.74
CA SER A 400 -1.86 38.33 -14.13
C SER A 400 -2.03 38.78 -12.68
N ASP A 401 -3.15 39.43 -12.36
CA ASP A 401 -3.51 39.79 -10.98
C ASP A 401 -3.67 38.53 -10.12
N ALA A 402 -4.36 37.51 -10.63
CA ALA A 402 -4.55 36.23 -9.93
C ALA A 402 -3.25 35.43 -9.73
N LEU A 403 -2.26 35.57 -10.62
CA LEU A 403 -0.91 35.02 -10.46
C LEU A 403 -0.10 35.78 -9.40
N ARG A 404 -0.25 37.10 -9.32
CA ARG A 404 0.35 37.90 -8.24
C ARG A 404 -0.22 37.52 -6.89
N ASP A 405 -1.54 37.33 -6.80
CA ASP A 405 -2.21 36.83 -5.58
C ASP A 405 -1.71 35.44 -5.16
N HIS A 406 -1.33 34.58 -6.12
CA HIS A 406 -0.75 33.26 -5.88
C HIS A 406 0.71 33.34 -5.37
N GLY A 407 1.38 34.48 -5.58
CA GLY A 407 2.79 34.67 -5.21
C GLY A 407 3.79 34.24 -6.28
N LEU A 408 3.38 34.18 -7.56
CA LEU A 408 4.31 33.89 -8.65
C LEU A 408 5.31 35.05 -8.83
N PRO A 409 6.62 34.78 -9.04
CA PRO A 409 7.62 35.83 -9.27
C PRO A 409 7.29 36.73 -10.47
N VAL A 410 7.70 38.00 -10.41
CA VAL A 410 7.38 39.02 -11.43
C VAL A 410 7.93 38.66 -12.82
N ASP A 411 9.12 38.07 -12.88
CA ASP A 411 9.72 37.55 -14.11
C ASP A 411 8.92 36.38 -14.70
N ALA A 412 8.41 35.49 -13.85
CA ALA A 412 7.56 34.38 -14.27
C ALA A 412 6.17 34.82 -14.78
N ILE A 413 5.63 35.92 -14.23
CA ILE A 413 4.35 36.49 -14.69
C ILE A 413 4.45 36.99 -16.13
N GLY A 414 5.56 37.65 -16.51
CA GLY A 414 5.77 38.11 -17.89
C GLY A 414 5.76 36.95 -18.89
N SER A 415 6.41 35.83 -18.55
CA SER A 415 6.36 34.63 -19.39
C SER A 415 4.96 34.00 -19.40
N ALA A 416 4.25 33.96 -18.26
CA ALA A 416 2.88 33.48 -18.22
C ALA A 416 1.92 34.30 -19.10
N GLU A 417 2.08 35.63 -19.15
CA GLU A 417 1.33 36.50 -20.07
C GLU A 417 1.60 36.19 -21.54
N LEU A 418 2.85 35.86 -21.89
CA LEU A 418 3.22 35.42 -23.23
C LEU A 418 2.55 34.07 -23.56
N LEU A 419 2.62 33.10 -22.65
CA LEU A 419 1.96 31.80 -22.79
C LEU A 419 0.45 31.94 -23.01
N PHE A 420 -0.20 32.80 -22.23
CA PHE A 420 -1.60 33.16 -22.40
C PHE A 420 -1.86 33.75 -23.79
N ALA A 421 -1.05 34.72 -24.22
CA ALA A 421 -1.23 35.40 -25.51
C ALA A 421 -1.06 34.46 -26.70
N GLU A 422 -0.08 33.55 -26.66
CA GLU A 422 0.15 32.55 -27.71
C GLU A 422 -1.02 31.56 -27.81
N LEU A 423 -1.53 31.07 -26.68
CA LEU A 423 -2.66 30.14 -26.68
C LEU A 423 -3.96 30.81 -27.15
N VAL A 424 -4.32 31.96 -26.58
CA VAL A 424 -5.53 32.68 -26.99
C VAL A 424 -5.44 33.12 -28.45
N GLY A 425 -4.28 33.63 -28.89
CA GLY A 425 -4.03 34.00 -30.29
C GLY A 425 -4.25 32.83 -31.26
N ASN A 426 -3.84 31.61 -30.88
CA ASN A 426 -4.12 30.40 -31.65
C ASN A 426 -5.62 30.10 -31.72
N VAL A 427 -6.36 30.27 -30.63
CA VAL A 427 -7.83 30.10 -30.64
C VAL A 427 -8.49 31.10 -31.60
N VAL A 428 -8.09 32.38 -31.55
CA VAL A 428 -8.61 33.41 -32.46
C VAL A 428 -8.35 33.06 -33.93
N ARG A 429 -7.14 32.59 -34.24
CA ARG A 429 -6.70 32.33 -35.62
C ARG A 429 -7.29 31.06 -36.23
N TYR A 430 -7.44 30.00 -35.44
CA TYR A 430 -7.71 28.66 -35.96
C TYR A 430 -9.05 28.06 -35.53
N ALA A 431 -9.69 28.55 -34.46
CA ALA A 431 -10.94 28.00 -33.94
C ALA A 431 -12.10 29.00 -34.04
N GLY A 432 -11.88 30.27 -33.66
CA GLY A 432 -12.95 31.27 -33.56
C GLY A 432 -13.94 30.97 -32.41
N GLY A 433 -15.14 31.52 -32.47
CA GLY A 433 -16.22 31.22 -31.51
C GLY A 433 -16.01 31.83 -30.12
N THR A 434 -16.23 31.03 -29.08
CA THR A 434 -16.04 31.39 -27.68
C THR A 434 -14.75 30.77 -27.16
N THR A 435 -13.88 31.59 -26.57
CA THR A 435 -12.70 31.14 -25.83
C THR A 435 -13.07 31.02 -24.35
N GLU A 436 -12.75 29.87 -23.75
CA GLU A 436 -12.86 29.67 -22.30
C GLU A 436 -11.45 29.56 -21.73
N VAL A 437 -11.18 30.25 -20.63
CA VAL A 437 -9.89 30.20 -19.93
C VAL A 437 -10.14 29.86 -18.48
N ALA A 438 -9.31 28.99 -17.90
CA ALA A 438 -9.31 28.73 -16.47
C ALA A 438 -7.90 28.78 -15.90
N LEU A 439 -7.78 29.20 -14.64
CA LEU A 439 -6.55 29.21 -13.88
C LEU A 439 -6.76 28.38 -12.60
N ASP A 440 -6.15 27.19 -12.54
CA ASP A 440 -6.10 26.37 -11.32
C ASP A 440 -4.93 26.83 -10.43
N ARG A 441 -5.23 27.19 -9.19
CA ARG A 441 -4.27 27.66 -8.17
C ARG A 441 -4.19 26.73 -6.96
N ASN A 442 -4.78 25.53 -7.06
CA ASN A 442 -4.80 24.55 -5.97
C ASN A 442 -3.43 23.90 -5.70
N GLY A 443 -2.49 24.05 -6.63
CA GLY A 443 -1.18 23.42 -6.59
C GLY A 443 -0.05 24.34 -6.16
N PRO A 444 1.16 23.79 -5.98
CA PRO A 444 2.35 24.60 -5.78
C PRO A 444 2.61 25.52 -6.98
N LEU A 445 2.39 25.01 -8.19
CA LEU A 445 2.44 25.77 -9.44
C LEU A 445 1.02 26.00 -9.97
N PRO A 446 0.71 27.22 -10.43
CA PRO A 446 -0.57 27.50 -11.08
C PRO A 446 -0.61 26.89 -12.49
N VAL A 447 -1.80 26.49 -12.91
CA VAL A 447 -2.02 25.84 -14.21
C VAL A 447 -3.00 26.65 -15.04
N LEU A 448 -2.56 27.10 -16.21
CA LEU A 448 -3.38 27.77 -17.20
C LEU A 448 -4.06 26.74 -18.10
N HIS A 449 -5.37 26.87 -18.24
CA HIS A 449 -6.18 26.07 -19.14
C HIS A 449 -6.83 26.97 -20.18
N VAL A 450 -6.71 26.63 -21.46
CA VAL A 450 -7.41 27.32 -22.55
C VAL A 450 -8.22 26.28 -23.32
N PHE A 451 -9.49 26.59 -23.52
CA PHE A 451 -10.42 25.73 -24.26
C PHE A 451 -10.95 26.44 -25.49
N ASP A 452 -11.04 25.68 -26.58
CA ASP A 452 -11.64 26.12 -27.84
C ASP A 452 -12.75 25.16 -28.29
N ARG A 453 -13.49 25.56 -29.33
CA ARG A 453 -14.52 24.75 -30.01
C ARG A 453 -14.19 24.51 -31.50
N GLY A 454 -12.92 24.65 -31.87
CA GLY A 454 -12.44 24.46 -33.24
C GLY A 454 -12.38 22.98 -33.65
N PRO A 455 -11.76 22.68 -34.80
CA PRO A 455 -11.65 21.30 -35.30
C PRO A 455 -10.79 20.38 -34.41
N GLY A 456 -10.07 20.95 -33.44
CA GLY A 456 -9.17 20.26 -32.54
C GLY A 456 -7.88 19.80 -33.23
N PHE A 457 -6.72 20.04 -32.60
CA PHE A 457 -5.43 19.60 -33.13
C PHE A 457 -4.66 18.77 -32.09
N ARG A 458 -3.73 17.94 -32.57
CA ARG A 458 -2.73 17.28 -31.72
C ARG A 458 -1.41 18.04 -31.83
N HIS A 459 -0.84 18.44 -30.70
CA HIS A 459 0.50 19.00 -30.69
C HIS A 459 1.53 17.88 -30.83
N LEU A 460 2.40 18.00 -31.83
CA LEU A 460 3.66 17.26 -31.91
C LEU A 460 4.77 18.30 -31.79
N PRO A 461 5.70 18.18 -30.82
CA PRO A 461 6.81 19.11 -30.69
C PRO A 461 7.73 18.93 -31.90
N LYS A 462 7.53 19.74 -32.93
CA LYS A 462 8.45 19.88 -34.06
C LYS A 462 8.94 21.32 -34.08
N LEU A 463 10.27 21.49 -34.15
CA LEU A 463 10.83 22.76 -34.56
C LEU A 463 10.25 23.12 -35.94
N PRO A 464 9.83 24.38 -36.17
CA PRO A 464 9.53 24.83 -37.52
C PRO A 464 10.72 24.51 -38.43
N ALA A 465 10.45 23.95 -39.61
CA ALA A 465 11.50 23.59 -40.57
C ALA A 465 12.33 24.80 -41.04
N ASP A 466 11.77 26.00 -40.91
CA ASP A 466 12.41 27.27 -41.21
C ASP A 466 12.61 28.11 -39.93
N VAL A 467 13.87 28.37 -39.59
CA VAL A 467 14.33 29.16 -38.43
C VAL A 467 14.05 30.66 -38.60
N LEU A 468 13.56 31.11 -39.76
CA LEU A 468 13.18 32.49 -40.04
C LEU A 468 11.65 32.69 -40.20
N SER A 469 10.85 31.61 -40.23
CA SER A 469 9.38 31.73 -40.32
C SER A 469 8.79 32.36 -39.04
N GLU A 470 8.01 33.43 -39.20
CA GLU A 470 7.22 34.06 -38.13
C GLU A 470 5.94 33.26 -37.79
N SER A 471 5.56 32.30 -38.63
CA SER A 471 4.39 31.44 -38.41
C SER A 471 4.78 30.09 -37.81
N GLY A 472 3.91 29.54 -36.94
CA GLY A 472 4.08 28.20 -36.36
C GLY A 472 4.93 28.10 -35.09
N ARG A 473 5.36 29.22 -34.50
CA ARG A 473 6.19 29.23 -33.28
C ARG A 473 5.43 29.22 -31.96
N GLY A 474 4.16 29.61 -31.94
CA GLY A 474 3.43 29.84 -30.69
C GLY A 474 3.43 28.63 -29.76
N LEU A 475 3.09 27.45 -30.28
CA LEU A 475 3.11 26.21 -29.48
C LEU A 475 4.53 25.77 -29.08
N TYR A 476 5.55 26.12 -29.87
CA TYR A 476 6.95 25.88 -29.50
C TYR A 476 7.37 26.78 -28.34
N ILE A 477 7.03 28.07 -28.37
CA ILE A 477 7.25 29.00 -27.26
C ILE A 477 6.54 28.49 -26.01
N VAL A 478 5.30 28.01 -26.17
CA VAL A 478 4.54 27.40 -25.07
C VAL A 478 5.27 26.21 -24.47
N ALA A 479 5.68 25.25 -25.29
CA ALA A 479 6.41 24.07 -24.84
C ALA A 479 7.80 24.40 -24.24
N ALA A 480 8.45 25.48 -24.67
CA ALA A 480 9.78 25.87 -24.21
C ALA A 480 9.78 26.67 -22.90
N LEU A 481 8.71 27.42 -22.61
CA LEU A 481 8.61 28.28 -21.42
C LEU A 481 7.76 27.67 -20.31
N ALA A 482 6.87 26.74 -20.63
CA ALA A 482 6.07 26.02 -19.64
C ALA A 482 6.92 25.00 -18.87
N GLU A 483 6.55 24.75 -17.61
CA GLU A 483 7.10 23.61 -16.86
C GLU A 483 6.59 22.28 -17.43
N ASP A 484 5.33 22.28 -17.85
CA ASP A 484 4.68 21.17 -18.57
C ASP A 484 3.59 21.71 -19.49
N PHE A 485 3.38 21.04 -20.63
CA PHE A 485 2.41 21.44 -21.64
C PHE A 485 1.76 20.24 -22.31
N SER A 486 0.43 20.20 -22.31
CA SER A 486 -0.35 19.21 -23.04
C SER A 486 -1.54 19.82 -23.76
N VAL A 487 -1.94 19.19 -24.87
CA VAL A 487 -3.17 19.51 -25.61
C VAL A 487 -3.97 18.24 -25.82
N THR A 488 -5.20 18.21 -25.32
CA THR A 488 -6.13 17.09 -25.48
C THR A 488 -7.37 17.53 -26.25
N ARG A 489 -7.95 16.62 -27.04
CA ARG A 489 -9.24 16.88 -27.69
C ARG A 489 -10.37 16.77 -26.67
N ARG A 490 -11.34 17.68 -26.72
CA ARG A 490 -12.51 17.63 -25.85
C ARG A 490 -13.57 16.64 -26.39
N PRO A 491 -14.37 16.00 -25.53
CA PRO A 491 -15.46 15.12 -25.96
C PRO A 491 -16.54 15.82 -26.80
N ASP A 492 -16.79 17.11 -26.54
CA ASP A 492 -17.79 17.94 -27.20
C ASP A 492 -17.25 18.72 -28.42
N GLY A 493 -16.01 18.46 -28.82
CA GLY A 493 -15.32 19.16 -29.91
C GLY A 493 -14.39 20.28 -29.43
N GLY A 494 -13.36 20.58 -30.22
CA GLY A 494 -12.29 21.52 -29.86
C GLY A 494 -11.15 20.90 -29.05
N SER A 495 -10.28 21.78 -28.55
CA SER A 495 -9.09 21.41 -27.79
C SER A 495 -9.11 21.97 -26.37
N HIS A 496 -8.38 21.31 -25.49
CA HIS A 496 -8.02 21.75 -24.14
C HIS A 496 -6.51 21.79 -24.05
N ALA A 497 -5.96 23.00 -24.05
CA ALA A 497 -4.55 23.24 -23.76
C ALA A 497 -4.38 23.42 -22.25
N ARG A 498 -3.41 22.71 -21.66
CA ARG A 498 -3.05 22.77 -20.24
C ARG A 498 -1.58 23.11 -20.13
N VAL A 499 -1.26 24.18 -19.41
CA VAL A 499 0.08 24.73 -19.25
C VAL A 499 0.39 24.91 -17.77
N VAL A 500 1.43 24.24 -17.28
CA VAL A 500 1.94 24.45 -15.93
C VAL A 500 2.91 25.63 -15.94
N LEU A 501 2.63 26.62 -15.09
CA LEU A 501 3.38 27.87 -15.02
C LEU A 501 4.45 27.75 -13.94
N GLY A 502 5.72 27.79 -14.34
CA GLY A 502 6.87 27.68 -13.44
C GLY A 502 7.74 28.94 -13.38
N PRO A 503 8.59 29.08 -12.35
CA PRO A 503 9.58 30.15 -12.27
C PRO A 503 10.70 30.03 -13.32
N GLY A 504 10.80 28.89 -14.02
CA GLY A 504 11.85 28.59 -15.00
C GLY A 504 11.74 29.30 -16.34
N ALA A 505 10.65 30.04 -16.59
CA ALA A 505 10.34 30.65 -17.87
C ALA A 505 11.27 31.82 -18.29
N GLY A 506 12.38 32.04 -17.58
CA GLY A 506 13.43 33.02 -17.89
C GLY A 506 14.85 32.43 -18.03
N ARG A 507 15.05 31.11 -17.90
CA ARG A 507 16.36 30.47 -18.14
C ARG A 507 16.29 29.67 -19.44
N GLY A 508 16.92 30.19 -20.49
CA GLY A 508 17.02 29.56 -21.82
C GLY A 508 17.80 28.25 -21.86
N GLY A 509 17.33 27.23 -21.14
CA GLY A 509 17.68 25.84 -21.38
C GLY A 509 16.76 25.31 -22.48
N ALA A 510 17.32 24.76 -23.55
CA ALA A 510 16.56 24.05 -24.56
C ALA A 510 15.67 22.98 -23.88
N PRO A 511 14.44 22.76 -24.37
CA PRO A 511 13.62 21.67 -23.87
C PRO A 511 14.41 20.37 -23.99
N THR A 512 14.61 19.66 -22.87
CA THR A 512 15.16 18.30 -22.91
C THR A 512 14.16 17.47 -23.71
N PRO A 513 14.52 16.91 -24.88
CA PRO A 513 13.62 16.05 -25.61
C PRO A 513 13.30 14.86 -24.72
N GLY A 514 12.05 14.76 -24.27
CA GLY A 514 11.53 13.55 -23.66
C GLY A 514 11.88 12.37 -24.58
N ALA A 515 12.44 11.33 -23.98
CA ALA A 515 13.02 10.17 -24.64
C ALA A 515 12.24 9.76 -25.90
N THR A 516 12.86 9.98 -27.06
CA THR A 516 12.48 9.31 -28.31
C THR A 516 12.64 7.81 -28.08
N PHE A 517 11.54 7.10 -27.90
CA PHE A 517 11.50 5.67 -28.14
C PHE A 517 11.61 5.47 -29.66
N ALA A 518 12.75 4.93 -30.08
CA ALA A 518 12.93 4.43 -31.43
C ALA A 518 12.02 3.20 -31.63
N GLY A 519 11.27 3.19 -32.73
CA GLY A 519 10.60 2.01 -33.24
C GLY A 519 9.08 2.10 -33.25
N LEU A 520 8.53 2.78 -34.26
CA LEU A 520 7.28 2.43 -34.94
C LEU A 520 7.35 3.12 -36.31
N ASP A 521 8.13 2.52 -37.20
CA ASP A 521 8.18 2.89 -38.60
C ASP A 521 6.82 2.60 -39.26
N THR A 522 6.34 3.60 -40.00
CA THR A 522 5.55 3.53 -41.23
C THR A 522 4.51 2.41 -41.37
N ILE A 523 3.23 2.79 -41.25
CA ILE A 523 2.18 2.22 -42.11
C ILE A 523 1.60 3.38 -42.91
N GLU A 524 1.93 3.39 -44.20
CA GLU A 524 1.34 4.29 -45.19
C GLU A 524 -0.16 4.02 -45.33
N ALA A 525 -0.89 5.11 -45.57
CA ALA A 525 -2.31 5.10 -45.81
C ALA A 525 -2.66 4.41 -47.14
N THR A 526 -3.70 3.58 -47.09
CA THR A 526 -4.71 3.49 -48.15
C THR A 526 -6.07 3.71 -47.54
#